data_AF-A0A382CA78-F1
#
_entry.id   AF-A0A382CA78-F1
#
_cell.length_a   1.000
_cell.length_b   1.000
_cell.length_c   1.000
_cell.angle_alpha   90.00
_cell.angle_beta   90.00
_cell.angle_gamma   90.00
#
_symmetry.space_group_name_H-M   'P 1'
#
loop_
_entity.id
_entity.type
_entity.pdbx_description
1 polymer ?
#
loop_
_entity_poly.entity_id
_entity_poly.type
_entity_poly.pdbx_seq_one_letter_code
_entity_poly.pdbx_strand_id
1 'polypeptide(L)'
;VANHFFEKDPSNKSTYHPTVSARGPWDPNSLHGRVISGLIAYEVETNYSDASELKNFQVTRLTVDLFRPPPMSPLFTVGEVIRSGRRIKVIDVHISTDFPDRGLTEIARGRVVMLRRSENSPGSIWSPPPWNLKPPNEDHPPLNDTSSDSGSNLPMWQTVEAGQNSGGQYSSSVDNPELPVRKLAWIRETHNFISGERTSPLVC
;
A
#
# COMPACT_ATOMS: atom_id res chain seq x y z
N VAL A 1 18.59 -4.61 7.40
CA VAL A 1 17.78 -5.05 6.24
C VAL A 1 17.14 -3.81 5.62
N ALA A 2 16.88 -3.77 4.31
CA ALA A 2 16.29 -2.60 3.66
C ALA A 2 14.87 -2.33 4.19
N ASN A 3 14.60 -1.11 4.68
CA ASN A 3 13.28 -0.72 5.19
C ASN A 3 12.38 -0.16 4.07
N HIS A 4 12.45 -0.74 2.89
CA HIS A 4 11.66 -0.34 1.72
C HIS A 4 11.35 -1.52 0.80
N PHE A 5 10.23 -1.48 0.08
CA PHE A 5 9.84 -2.59 -0.81
C PHE A 5 10.57 -2.59 -2.15
N PHE A 6 10.73 -1.42 -2.76
CA PHE A 6 11.40 -1.29 -4.07
C PHE A 6 12.48 -0.22 -4.09
N GLU A 7 13.46 -0.43 -4.96
CA GLU A 7 14.41 0.57 -5.41
C GLU A 7 14.09 0.91 -6.86
N LYS A 8 14.09 2.20 -7.19
CA LYS A 8 13.94 2.62 -8.59
C LYS A 8 15.24 2.41 -9.33
N ASP A 9 15.12 1.96 -10.58
CA ASP A 9 16.28 1.90 -11.46
C ASP A 9 16.79 3.31 -11.78
N PRO A 10 18.09 3.58 -11.67
CA PRO A 10 18.65 4.91 -11.94
C PRO A 10 18.57 5.31 -13.41
N SER A 11 18.44 4.35 -14.33
CA SER A 11 18.38 4.58 -15.77
C SER A 11 16.95 4.63 -16.31
N ASN A 12 15.97 4.03 -15.60
CA ASN A 12 14.59 3.98 -16.03
C ASN A 12 13.60 4.17 -14.87
N LYS A 13 12.86 5.26 -14.90
CA LYS A 13 11.88 5.64 -13.88
C LYS A 13 10.67 4.70 -13.71
N SER A 14 10.45 3.79 -14.67
CA SER A 14 9.37 2.80 -14.68
C SER A 14 9.90 1.37 -14.51
N THR A 15 11.12 1.24 -13.98
CA THR A 15 11.72 -0.04 -13.59
C THR A 15 11.98 -0.05 -12.09
N TYR A 16 11.57 -1.13 -11.43
CA TYR A 16 11.56 -1.27 -9.98
C TYR A 16 12.22 -2.59 -9.55
N HIS A 17 13.18 -2.50 -8.65
CA HIS A 17 13.93 -3.63 -8.11
C HIS A 17 13.39 -4.00 -6.73
N PRO A 18 12.80 -5.20 -6.53
CA PRO A 18 12.27 -5.58 -5.24
C PRO A 18 13.38 -5.88 -4.23
N THR A 19 13.17 -5.48 -2.98
CA THR A 19 14.03 -5.89 -1.87
C THR A 19 13.47 -7.12 -1.16
N VAL A 20 14.26 -7.70 -0.25
CA VAL A 20 13.81 -8.82 0.59
C VAL A 20 12.55 -8.52 1.42
N SER A 21 12.25 -7.25 1.67
CA SER A 21 11.07 -6.81 2.44
C SER A 21 9.78 -6.91 1.63
N ALA A 22 9.86 -7.02 0.29
CA ALA A 22 8.71 -7.18 -0.59
C ALA A 22 8.19 -8.63 -0.69
N ARG A 23 8.89 -9.59 -0.07
CA ARG A 23 8.57 -11.02 -0.11
C ARG A 23 7.19 -11.35 0.45
N GLY A 24 6.57 -12.37 -0.16
CA GLY A 24 5.34 -13.00 0.28
C GLY A 24 5.50 -13.77 1.59
N PRO A 25 4.45 -13.81 2.44
CA PRO A 25 4.45 -14.70 3.61
C PRO A 25 4.29 -16.18 3.22
N TRP A 26 3.89 -16.46 1.97
CA TRP A 26 3.55 -17.80 1.49
C TRP A 26 4.67 -18.46 0.66
N ASP A 27 5.50 -17.67 -0.02
CA ASP A 27 6.61 -18.14 -0.84
C ASP A 27 7.75 -17.10 -0.78
N PRO A 28 8.95 -17.46 -0.27
CA PRO A 28 10.07 -16.54 -0.17
C PRO A 28 10.63 -16.08 -1.51
N ASN A 29 10.29 -16.76 -2.61
CA ASN A 29 10.71 -16.41 -3.97
C ASN A 29 9.67 -15.58 -4.73
N SER A 30 8.52 -15.32 -4.12
CA SER A 30 7.45 -14.49 -4.69
C SER A 30 7.29 -13.19 -3.90
N LEU A 31 6.94 -12.12 -4.59
CA LEU A 31 6.45 -10.89 -3.98
C LEU A 31 5.03 -11.10 -3.44
N HIS A 32 4.65 -10.33 -2.44
CA HIS A 32 3.29 -10.37 -1.91
C HIS A 32 2.33 -9.50 -2.74
N GLY A 33 1.06 -9.90 -2.90
CA GLY A 33 0.14 -9.21 -3.82
C GLY A 33 -0.06 -7.71 -3.56
N ARG A 34 -0.06 -7.25 -2.29
CA ARG A 34 -0.16 -5.82 -1.97
C ARG A 34 0.99 -5.00 -2.55
N VAL A 35 2.25 -5.47 -2.56
CA VAL A 35 3.32 -4.65 -3.16
C VAL A 35 3.10 -4.44 -4.66
N ILE A 36 2.47 -5.39 -5.36
CA ILE A 36 2.08 -5.22 -6.76
C ILE A 36 0.95 -4.19 -6.90
N SER A 37 -0.07 -4.26 -6.04
CA SER A 37 -1.14 -3.25 -5.98
C SER A 37 -0.62 -1.85 -5.66
N GLY A 38 0.29 -1.75 -4.69
CA GLY A 38 0.95 -0.50 -4.31
C GLY A 38 1.82 0.05 -5.43
N LEU A 39 2.44 -0.81 -6.25
CA LEU A 39 3.28 -0.38 -7.36
C LEU A 39 2.43 0.25 -8.48
N ILE A 40 1.26 -0.32 -8.76
CA ILE A 40 0.28 0.28 -9.67
C ILE A 40 -0.16 1.65 -9.17
N ALA A 41 -0.50 1.76 -7.88
CA ALA A 41 -0.90 3.02 -7.27
C ALA A 41 0.23 4.06 -7.34
N TYR A 42 1.46 3.66 -7.02
CA TYR A 42 2.64 4.49 -7.04
C TYR A 42 2.93 5.01 -8.45
N GLU A 43 2.86 4.13 -9.46
CA GLU A 43 3.06 4.51 -10.86
C GLU A 43 2.01 5.55 -11.30
N VAL A 44 0.74 5.37 -10.89
CA VAL A 44 -0.32 6.34 -11.19
C VAL A 44 -0.07 7.69 -10.54
N GLU A 45 0.37 7.73 -9.28
CA GLU A 45 0.63 8.98 -8.57
C GLU A 45 1.85 9.72 -9.11
N THR A 46 2.91 9.00 -9.50
CA THR A 46 4.19 9.60 -9.83
C THR A 46 4.38 9.88 -11.32
N ASN A 47 3.91 8.98 -12.18
CA ASN A 47 4.17 9.03 -13.61
C ASN A 47 2.94 9.44 -14.44
N TYR A 48 1.73 9.31 -13.89
CA TYR A 48 0.48 9.56 -14.61
C TYR A 48 -0.43 10.60 -13.97
N SER A 49 0.00 11.28 -12.91
CA SER A 49 -0.77 12.35 -12.26
C SER A 49 0.14 13.52 -11.92
N ASP A 50 -0.30 14.74 -12.26
CA ASP A 50 0.40 15.95 -11.79
C ASP A 50 -0.08 16.39 -10.39
N ALA A 51 0.62 17.35 -9.79
CA ALA A 51 0.30 17.85 -8.46
C ALA A 51 -1.11 18.48 -8.35
N SER A 52 -1.61 19.09 -9.44
CA SER A 52 -2.96 19.66 -9.49
C SER A 52 -4.01 18.54 -9.53
N GLU A 53 -3.76 17.49 -10.31
CA GLU A 53 -4.63 16.32 -10.39
C GLU A 53 -4.70 15.59 -9.05
N LEU A 54 -3.57 15.34 -8.38
CA LEU A 54 -3.54 14.71 -7.04
C LEU A 54 -4.33 15.52 -6.00
N LYS A 55 -4.36 16.86 -6.12
CA LYS A 55 -5.16 17.74 -5.26
C LYS A 55 -6.65 17.71 -5.61
N ASN A 56 -6.99 17.64 -6.89
CA ASN A 56 -8.38 17.76 -7.35
C ASN A 56 -9.11 16.42 -7.49
N PHE A 57 -8.39 15.31 -7.65
CA PHE A 57 -8.93 13.98 -7.82
C PHE A 57 -8.55 13.07 -6.65
N GLN A 58 -9.43 12.12 -6.34
CA GLN A 58 -9.17 11.04 -5.41
C GLN A 58 -9.35 9.70 -6.12
N VAL A 59 -8.49 8.72 -5.82
CA VAL A 59 -8.72 7.35 -6.26
C VAL A 59 -9.99 6.83 -5.57
N THR A 60 -10.86 6.24 -6.37
CA THR A 60 -12.15 5.68 -5.93
C THR A 60 -12.23 4.18 -6.15
N ARG A 61 -11.41 3.65 -7.06
CA ARG A 61 -11.29 2.23 -7.32
C ARG A 61 -9.90 1.94 -7.86
N LEU A 62 -9.28 0.91 -7.31
CA LEU A 62 -8.14 0.20 -7.89
C LEU A 62 -8.59 -1.25 -8.07
N THR A 63 -8.50 -1.77 -9.29
CA THR A 63 -8.73 -3.18 -9.58
C THR A 63 -7.41 -3.76 -10.07
N VAL A 64 -7.03 -4.92 -9.54
CA VAL A 64 -5.75 -5.57 -9.86
C VAL A 64 -6.03 -7.00 -10.25
N ASP A 65 -5.60 -7.36 -11.45
CA ASP A 65 -5.61 -8.73 -11.96
C ASP A 65 -4.17 -9.26 -11.89
N LEU A 66 -3.94 -10.30 -11.08
CA LEU A 66 -2.65 -10.99 -10.97
C LEU A 66 -2.70 -12.25 -11.82
N PHE A 67 -1.98 -12.28 -12.94
CA PHE A 67 -1.99 -13.41 -13.86
C PHE A 67 -1.04 -14.52 -13.42
N ARG A 68 0.02 -14.15 -12.68
CA ARG A 68 1.12 -15.04 -12.29
C ARG A 68 1.66 -14.63 -10.91
N PRO A 69 2.25 -15.57 -10.14
CA PRO A 69 3.04 -15.23 -8.97
C PRO A 69 4.17 -14.27 -9.36
N PRO A 70 4.26 -13.07 -8.75
CA PRO A 70 5.27 -12.09 -9.07
C PRO A 70 6.64 -12.53 -8.50
N PRO A 71 7.68 -12.74 -9.32
CA PRO A 71 8.98 -13.23 -8.84
C PRO A 71 9.78 -12.12 -8.14
N MET A 72 10.79 -12.52 -7.36
CA MET A 72 11.85 -11.63 -6.85
C MET A 72 12.79 -11.19 -7.99
N SER A 73 12.30 -10.41 -8.95
CA SER A 73 13.04 -9.93 -10.12
C SER A 73 12.60 -8.52 -10.50
N PRO A 74 13.39 -7.77 -11.31
CA PRO A 74 13.03 -6.43 -11.73
C PRO A 74 11.65 -6.38 -12.39
N LEU A 75 10.85 -5.39 -12.01
CA LEU A 75 9.51 -5.17 -12.52
C LEU A 75 9.51 -3.96 -13.45
N PHE A 76 8.85 -4.09 -14.59
CA PHE A 76 8.72 -3.05 -15.61
C PHE A 76 7.26 -2.62 -15.68
N THR A 77 7.00 -1.32 -15.55
CA THR A 77 5.66 -0.75 -15.62
C THR A 77 5.44 -0.01 -16.92
N VAL A 78 4.24 -0.18 -17.49
CA VAL A 78 3.75 0.61 -18.61
C VAL A 78 2.31 0.98 -18.33
N GLY A 79 1.99 2.27 -18.33
CA GLY A 79 0.64 2.76 -18.14
C GLY A 79 0.07 3.51 -19.34
N GLU A 80 -1.26 3.53 -19.41
CA GLU A 80 -2.05 4.20 -20.44
C GLU A 80 -3.20 4.99 -19.79
N VAL A 81 -3.34 6.26 -20.18
CA VAL A 81 -4.49 7.08 -19.78
C VAL A 81 -5.67 6.75 -20.67
N ILE A 82 -6.54 5.85 -20.20
CA ILE A 82 -7.76 5.43 -20.91
C ILE A 82 -8.76 6.57 -21.03
N ARG A 83 -8.83 7.43 -20.01
CA ARG A 83 -9.75 8.57 -19.98
C ARG A 83 -9.18 9.70 -19.14
N SER A 84 -9.18 10.92 -19.67
CA SER A 84 -8.93 12.13 -18.89
C SER A 84 -10.04 13.15 -19.15
N GLY A 85 -10.99 13.24 -18.21
CA GLY A 85 -12.13 14.14 -18.31
C GLY A 85 -12.28 15.02 -17.08
N ARG A 86 -13.21 15.97 -17.13
CA ARG A 86 -13.40 16.98 -16.06
C ARG A 86 -13.68 16.40 -14.66
N ARG A 87 -14.35 15.25 -14.58
CA ARG A 87 -14.77 14.62 -13.31
C ARG A 87 -14.24 13.20 -13.09
N ILE A 88 -13.72 12.56 -14.13
CA ILE A 88 -13.26 11.17 -14.08
C ILE A 88 -11.96 11.05 -14.86
N LYS A 89 -10.98 10.37 -14.25
CA LYS A 89 -9.75 9.95 -14.88
C LYS A 89 -9.59 8.44 -14.70
N VAL A 90 -9.21 7.74 -15.75
CA VAL A 90 -9.00 6.29 -15.74
C VAL A 90 -7.64 6.00 -16.34
N ILE A 91 -6.82 5.26 -15.60
CA ILE A 91 -5.47 4.87 -15.99
C ILE A 91 -5.35 3.36 -15.84
N ASP A 92 -4.84 2.70 -16.87
CA ASP A 92 -4.43 1.31 -16.80
C ASP A 92 -2.92 1.24 -16.61
N VAL A 93 -2.44 0.29 -15.82
CA VAL A 93 -1.02 0.02 -15.60
C VAL A 93 -0.77 -1.47 -15.78
N HIS A 94 0.23 -1.81 -16.56
CA HIS A 94 0.67 -3.17 -16.82
C HIS A 94 2.03 -3.38 -16.16
N ILE A 95 2.21 -4.53 -15.51
CA ILE A 95 3.46 -4.91 -14.86
C ILE A 95 3.97 -6.17 -15.54
N SER A 96 5.20 -6.10 -16.04
CA SER A 96 5.91 -7.22 -16.64
C SER A 96 7.22 -7.47 -15.91
N THR A 97 7.78 -8.66 -16.10
CA THR A 97 9.12 -9.03 -15.63
C THR A 97 9.73 -10.01 -16.61
N ASP A 98 11.06 -10.15 -16.58
CA ASP A 98 11.78 -11.06 -17.45
C ASP A 98 11.88 -12.45 -16.79
N PHE A 99 11.38 -13.48 -17.47
CA PHE A 99 11.53 -14.86 -17.06
C PHE A 99 12.60 -15.56 -17.90
N PRO A 100 13.56 -16.28 -17.29
CA PRO A 100 14.62 -16.97 -18.03
C PRO A 100 14.14 -17.82 -19.21
N ASP A 101 12.99 -18.50 -19.06
CA ASP A 101 12.48 -19.43 -20.07
C ASP A 101 11.49 -18.80 -21.07
N ARG A 102 10.98 -17.60 -20.79
CA ARG A 102 9.86 -16.99 -21.54
C ARG A 102 10.11 -15.56 -22.02
N GLY A 103 11.18 -14.93 -21.55
CA GLY A 103 11.44 -13.52 -21.77
C GLY A 103 10.48 -12.63 -20.98
N LEU A 104 10.34 -11.39 -21.46
CA LEU A 104 9.45 -10.39 -20.89
C LEU A 104 7.99 -10.86 -20.91
N THR A 105 7.42 -11.05 -19.72
CA THR A 105 6.06 -11.56 -19.54
C THR A 105 5.27 -10.66 -18.60
N GLU A 106 4.04 -10.34 -18.98
CA GLU A 106 3.10 -9.61 -18.13
C GLU A 106 2.63 -10.50 -16.96
N ILE A 107 2.74 -9.98 -15.74
CA ILE A 107 2.39 -10.69 -14.51
C ILE A 107 1.16 -10.10 -13.82
N ALA A 108 0.89 -8.81 -14.03
CA ALA A 108 -0.25 -8.14 -13.44
C ALA A 108 -0.72 -6.95 -14.26
N ARG A 109 -2.00 -6.62 -14.12
CA ARG A 109 -2.61 -5.41 -14.64
C ARG A 109 -3.41 -4.71 -13.55
N GLY A 110 -3.38 -3.39 -13.55
CA GLY A 110 -4.17 -2.53 -12.70
C GLY A 110 -5.03 -1.56 -13.49
N ARG A 111 -6.24 -1.28 -13.00
CA ARG A 111 -7.07 -0.15 -13.44
C ARG A 111 -7.37 0.76 -12.27
N VAL A 112 -6.98 2.03 -12.39
CA VAL A 112 -7.22 3.06 -11.40
C VAL A 112 -8.26 4.03 -11.91
N VAL A 113 -9.35 4.18 -11.15
CA VAL A 113 -10.40 5.17 -11.40
C VAL A 113 -10.31 6.27 -10.36
N MET A 114 -10.07 7.49 -10.84
CA MET A 114 -10.03 8.69 -10.04
C MET A 114 -11.26 9.55 -10.32
N LEU A 115 -11.91 10.05 -9.28
CA LEU A 115 -12.99 11.02 -9.39
C LEU A 115 -12.56 12.37 -8.84
N ARG A 116 -13.01 13.44 -9.49
CA ARG A 116 -12.79 14.80 -9.00
C ARG A 116 -13.53 14.96 -7.66
N ARG A 117 -12.83 15.45 -6.64
CA ARG A 117 -13.39 15.81 -5.35
C ARG A 117 -14.54 16.79 -5.55
N SER A 118 -15.64 16.56 -4.86
CA SER A 118 -16.81 17.44 -4.84
C SER A 118 -17.49 17.37 -3.48
N GLU A 119 -18.27 18.39 -3.17
CA GLU A 119 -19.11 18.41 -1.98
C GLU A 119 -20.37 17.56 -2.18
N ASN A 120 -20.89 17.03 -1.07
CA ASN A 120 -22.17 16.36 -1.08
C ASN A 120 -23.28 17.38 -1.41
N SER A 121 -24.31 16.93 -2.11
CA SER A 121 -25.51 17.75 -2.32
C SER A 121 -26.15 18.13 -0.97
N PRO A 122 -26.81 19.29 -0.89
CA PRO A 122 -27.54 19.67 0.32
C PRO A 122 -28.61 18.61 0.64
N GLY A 123 -28.67 18.20 1.91
CA GLY A 123 -29.59 17.17 2.40
C GLY A 123 -28.98 16.37 3.54
N SER A 124 -29.84 15.64 4.27
CA SER A 124 -29.40 14.64 5.24
C SER A 124 -29.62 13.26 4.62
N ILE A 125 -28.53 12.54 4.39
CA ILE A 125 -28.58 11.11 4.10
C ILE A 125 -28.37 10.35 5.40
N TRP A 126 -29.06 9.23 5.57
CA TRP A 126 -28.80 8.35 6.70
C TRP A 126 -27.32 7.97 6.70
N SER A 127 -26.67 8.19 7.85
CA SER A 127 -25.28 7.83 8.09
C SER A 127 -25.20 7.09 9.42
N PRO A 128 -24.34 6.08 9.57
CA PRO A 128 -24.11 5.49 10.87
C PRO A 128 -23.57 6.55 11.84
N PRO A 129 -23.83 6.41 13.15
CA PRO A 129 -23.20 7.27 14.15
C PRO A 129 -21.67 7.26 13.98
N PRO A 130 -21.00 8.41 14.20
CA PRO A 130 -19.55 8.47 14.10
C PRO A 130 -18.91 7.47 15.06
N TRP A 131 -17.83 6.84 14.62
CA TRP A 131 -17.09 5.94 15.48
C TRP A 131 -16.42 6.74 16.61
N ASN A 132 -16.53 6.26 17.84
CA ASN A 132 -15.82 6.85 18.99
C ASN A 132 -14.37 6.33 19.03
N LEU A 133 -13.60 6.65 17.99
CA LEU A 133 -12.21 6.27 17.80
C LEU A 133 -11.35 7.53 17.77
N LYS A 134 -10.37 7.62 18.66
CA LYS A 134 -9.34 8.66 18.59
C LYS A 134 -8.14 8.11 17.82
N PRO A 135 -7.63 8.84 16.80
CA PRO A 135 -6.39 8.46 16.16
C PRO A 135 -5.23 8.49 17.19
N PRO A 136 -4.21 7.63 17.04
CA PRO A 136 -2.98 7.74 17.82
C PRO A 136 -2.34 9.11 17.58
N ASN A 137 -1.53 9.58 18.52
CA ASN A 137 -0.74 10.79 18.31
C ASN A 137 0.18 10.61 17.08
N GLU A 138 0.37 11.67 16.28
CA GLU A 138 1.27 11.63 15.13
C GLU A 138 2.71 11.27 15.54
N ASP A 139 3.11 11.68 16.76
CA ASP A 139 4.41 11.36 17.35
C ASP A 139 4.48 9.94 17.95
N HIS A 140 3.49 9.08 17.74
CA HIS A 140 3.50 7.72 18.27
C HIS A 140 4.76 7.00 17.78
N PRO A 141 5.69 6.59 18.67
CA PRO A 141 7.00 6.13 18.27
C PRO A 141 6.89 4.85 17.44
N PRO A 142 7.66 4.68 16.34
CA PRO A 142 7.76 3.41 15.60
C PRO A 142 8.04 2.25 16.56
N LEU A 143 7.61 1.03 16.19
CA LEU A 143 8.05 -0.17 16.90
C LEU A 143 9.59 -0.15 16.97
N ASN A 144 10.13 -0.10 18.18
CA ASN A 144 11.57 -0.18 18.38
C ASN A 144 12.04 -1.59 18.01
N ASP A 145 13.14 -1.66 17.26
CA ASP A 145 13.90 -2.89 17.01
C ASP A 145 14.63 -3.33 18.28
N THR A 146 13.85 -3.64 19.34
CA THR A 146 14.37 -3.91 20.70
C THR A 146 14.66 -5.37 20.98
N SER A 147 14.56 -6.27 20.00
CA SER A 147 15.18 -7.59 20.15
C SER A 147 16.68 -7.42 19.98
N SER A 148 17.39 -7.49 21.10
CA SER A 148 18.84 -7.70 21.20
C SER A 148 19.29 -9.07 20.63
N ASP A 149 18.50 -9.66 19.74
CA ASP A 149 18.81 -10.86 19.00
C ASP A 149 19.11 -10.43 17.56
N SER A 150 20.31 -10.75 17.11
CA SER A 150 20.85 -10.33 15.82
C SER A 150 20.02 -10.88 14.67
N GLY A 151 18.95 -10.19 14.26
CA GLY A 151 18.12 -10.61 13.12
C GLY A 151 16.67 -10.13 13.05
N SER A 152 16.18 -9.22 13.89
CA SER A 152 14.78 -8.81 13.84
C SER A 152 14.45 -7.88 12.67
N ASN A 153 13.70 -8.41 11.70
CA ASN A 153 13.01 -7.58 10.71
C ASN A 153 11.79 -6.91 11.35
N LEU A 154 11.56 -5.63 11.04
CA LEU A 154 10.32 -4.95 11.42
C LEU A 154 9.11 -5.76 10.93
N PRO A 155 8.04 -5.88 11.73
CA PRO A 155 6.82 -6.52 11.26
C PRO A 155 6.27 -5.73 10.07
N MET A 156 5.57 -6.45 9.20
CA MET A 156 5.06 -5.95 7.92
C MET A 156 4.08 -4.77 8.04
N TRP A 157 3.47 -4.58 9.20
CA TRP A 157 2.78 -3.36 9.60
C TRP A 157 2.75 -3.32 11.12
N GLN A 158 2.56 -2.14 11.68
CA GLN A 158 2.31 -1.98 13.10
C GLN A 158 0.82 -1.80 13.36
N THR A 159 0.29 -2.65 14.23
CA THR A 159 -1.06 -2.52 14.77
C THR A 159 -1.02 -1.74 16.09
N VAL A 160 -1.85 -0.71 16.23
CA VAL A 160 -2.03 0.11 17.44
C VAL A 160 -3.49 -0.02 17.86
N GLU A 161 -3.73 -0.68 18.99
CA GLU A 161 -5.09 -0.94 19.46
C GLU A 161 -5.80 0.34 19.94
N ALA A 162 -7.09 0.46 19.60
CA ALA A 162 -7.92 1.57 20.03
C ALA A 162 -8.24 1.47 21.53
N GLY A 163 -7.47 2.15 22.37
CA GLY A 163 -7.67 2.20 23.82
C GLY A 163 -6.38 2.11 24.63
N GLN A 164 -5.29 1.62 24.05
CA GLN A 164 -3.97 1.61 24.67
C GLN A 164 -3.15 2.82 24.21
N ASN A 165 -3.34 3.96 24.88
CA ASN A 165 -2.39 5.09 24.79
C ASN A 165 -1.11 4.83 25.61
N SER A 166 -0.77 3.57 25.87
CA SER A 166 0.33 3.21 26.79
C SER A 166 0.92 1.87 26.37
N GLY A 167 2.19 1.90 25.93
CA GLY A 167 3.17 0.80 25.90
C GLY A 167 2.63 -0.60 25.65
N GLY A 168 2.79 -1.08 24.41
CA GLY A 168 2.20 -2.31 23.91
C GLY A 168 2.41 -3.57 24.76
N GLN A 169 1.31 -4.30 24.94
CA GLN A 169 1.31 -5.75 25.09
C GLN A 169 0.24 -6.31 24.18
N TYR A 170 0.63 -7.22 23.29
CA TYR A 170 -0.30 -8.08 22.57
C TYR A 170 -1.17 -8.82 23.58
N SER A 171 -2.48 -8.59 23.59
CA SER A 171 -3.38 -9.47 24.36
C SER A 171 -3.56 -10.76 23.57
N SER A 172 -2.73 -11.76 23.83
CA SER A 172 -2.95 -13.15 23.42
C SER A 172 -4.00 -13.83 24.30
N SER A 173 -5.01 -13.11 24.78
CA SER A 173 -6.05 -13.65 25.64
C SER A 173 -7.17 -14.22 24.77
N VAL A 174 -7.10 -15.54 24.60
CA VAL A 174 -8.20 -16.38 24.13
C VAL A 174 -9.32 -16.47 25.19
N ASP A 175 -9.10 -15.96 26.41
CA ASP A 175 -9.90 -16.29 27.59
C ASP A 175 -10.60 -15.11 28.29
N ASN A 176 -11.17 -14.12 27.57
CA ASN A 176 -12.10 -13.18 28.20
C ASN A 176 -13.45 -13.12 27.47
N PRO A 177 -14.51 -13.79 27.97
CA PRO A 177 -15.81 -13.88 27.32
C PRO A 177 -16.75 -12.70 27.60
N GLU A 178 -16.32 -11.67 28.33
CA GLU A 178 -17.20 -10.54 28.68
C GLU A 178 -17.19 -9.42 27.61
N LEU A 179 -18.28 -9.41 26.84
CA LEU A 179 -18.73 -8.46 25.82
C LEU A 179 -17.92 -8.47 24.50
N PRO A 180 -18.59 -8.40 23.32
CA PRO A 180 -17.90 -8.18 22.06
C PRO A 180 -17.37 -6.74 22.04
N VAL A 181 -16.24 -6.50 22.71
CA VAL A 181 -15.48 -5.26 22.53
C VAL A 181 -15.12 -5.23 21.05
N ARG A 182 -15.64 -4.24 20.31
CA ARG A 182 -15.25 -4.03 18.92
C ARG A 182 -13.73 -3.88 18.91
N LYS A 183 -13.03 -4.90 18.42
CA LYS A 183 -11.57 -4.90 18.26
C LYS A 183 -11.23 -3.95 17.11
N LEU A 184 -11.04 -2.68 17.46
CA LEU A 184 -10.67 -1.63 16.54
C LEU A 184 -9.16 -1.39 16.70
N ALA A 185 -8.46 -1.28 15.58
CA ALA A 185 -7.05 -0.99 15.59
C ALA A 185 -6.70 -0.01 14.46
N TRP A 186 -5.70 0.81 14.74
CA TRP A 186 -5.00 1.59 13.75
C TRP A 186 -3.85 0.74 13.19
N ILE A 187 -3.60 0.86 11.90
CA ILE A 187 -2.49 0.17 11.25
C ILE A 187 -1.63 1.23 10.58
N ARG A 188 -0.31 1.12 10.73
CA ARG A 188 0.64 1.89 9.94
C ARG A 188 1.64 0.97 9.25
N GLU A 189 2.01 1.34 8.04
CA GLU A 189 3.10 0.69 7.32
C GLU A 189 4.44 1.04 8.02
N THR A 190 5.33 0.06 8.09
CA THR A 190 6.65 0.14 8.74
C THR A 190 7.78 0.30 7.73
N HIS A 191 7.50 0.04 6.45
CA HIS A 191 8.44 0.15 5.35
C HIS A 191 8.08 1.32 4.42
N ASN A 192 9.08 1.98 3.85
CA ASN A 192 8.81 2.89 2.74
C ASN A 192 8.43 2.08 1.50
N PHE A 193 7.55 2.61 0.66
CA PHE A 193 7.22 1.89 -0.56
C PHE A 193 8.41 1.87 -1.54
N ILE A 194 8.98 3.06 -1.79
CA ILE A 194 10.21 3.25 -2.55
C ILE A 194 11.32 3.75 -1.60
N SER A 195 12.56 3.31 -1.82
CA SER A 195 13.73 3.80 -1.08
C SER A 195 13.80 5.33 -1.05
N GLY A 196 13.91 5.91 0.15
CA GLY A 196 14.06 7.35 0.36
C GLY A 196 12.81 8.20 0.14
N GLU A 197 11.66 7.60 -0.19
CA GLU A 197 10.43 8.33 -0.46
C GLU A 197 9.38 8.12 0.63
N ARG A 198 8.65 9.19 0.96
CA ARG A 198 7.53 9.12 1.89
C ARG A 198 6.34 8.48 1.19
N THR A 199 5.85 7.40 1.78
CA THR A 199 4.64 6.69 1.39
C THR A 199 3.39 7.58 1.46
N SER A 200 2.55 7.56 0.41
CA SER A 200 1.28 8.28 0.36
C SER A 200 0.15 7.46 1.00
N PRO A 201 -1.05 8.01 1.27
CA PRO A 201 -2.17 7.21 1.78
C PRO A 201 -2.71 6.15 0.80
N LEU A 202 -2.37 6.26 -0.49
CA LEU A 202 -2.81 5.32 -1.53
C LEU A 202 -1.82 4.17 -1.73
N VAL A 203 -0.55 4.47 -1.58
CA VAL A 203 0.55 3.53 -1.72
C VAL A 203 0.84 3.01 -0.32
N CYS A 204 0.58 1.74 -0.02
CA CYS A 204 0.83 1.16 1.30
C CYS A 204 1.68 -0.10 1.16
#